data_AF-A0A7F8PZQ7-F1
#
_entry.id   AF-A0A7F8PZQ7-F1
#
_cell.length_a   1.000
_cell.length_b   1.000
_cell.length_c   1.000
_cell.angle_alpha   90.00
_cell.angle_beta   90.00
_cell.angle_gamma   90.00
#
_symmetry.space_group_name_H-M   'P 1'
#
loop_
_entity.id
_entity.type
_entity.pdbx_description
1 polymer ?
#
loop_
_entity_poly.entity_id
_entity_poly.type
_entity_poly.pdbx_seq_one_letter_code
_entity_poly.pdbx_strand_id
1 'polypeptide(L)'
;MRRSRSLRFPLLLLLLLPPPQVLPADPRTPAPVNPCCYYPCQHQGICVRFGLDRYQCDCTRTGYSGPNCTIPELWTWLRNSLRPSPSFLHFLLTHGRWFWELINASFIRDMLMRLVLTARSNLIPSPPTYNIAHDYISWESFSNVSYYTRVLPSVPQDCPTPMGTKGKKQLPDAQLLGRRFLLRRKFIPDPQGSNLMFAFFAQHFTHQFFKTSGKMGPGFTKALGHGVDLGHIYGDNLERQYQLRLFKDGKLKYQVVLGLRMGQWERPPVVFPGRGGETMNPGRRCRPGADMASHVLLGGRLWVLIGDGQFQSAYIH
;
A
#
# COMPACT_ATOMS: atom_id res chain seq x y z
N MET A 1 -84.54 -38.27 -24.74
CA MET A 1 -83.20 -38.91 -24.85
C MET A 1 -82.37 -38.00 -25.75
N ARG A 2 -81.18 -37.47 -25.46
CA ARG A 2 -80.06 -37.78 -24.57
C ARG A 2 -79.45 -36.48 -24.02
N ARG A 3 -79.01 -36.51 -22.75
CA ARG A 3 -78.04 -35.58 -22.13
C ARG A 3 -76.65 -35.76 -22.76
N SER A 4 -75.86 -34.68 -22.87
CA SER A 4 -74.42 -34.64 -22.47
C SER A 4 -73.86 -33.22 -22.72
N ARG A 5 -73.73 -32.38 -21.69
CA ARG A 5 -72.51 -32.05 -20.90
C ARG A 5 -71.57 -31.03 -21.53
N SER A 6 -71.76 -29.79 -21.07
CA SER A 6 -70.86 -28.64 -21.13
C SER A 6 -69.46 -28.97 -20.58
N LEU A 7 -68.43 -28.80 -21.40
CA LEU A 7 -67.02 -28.71 -20.99
C LEU A 7 -66.67 -27.22 -20.79
N ARG A 8 -66.80 -26.72 -19.56
CA ARG A 8 -66.21 -25.44 -19.13
C ARG A 8 -65.73 -25.57 -17.68
N PHE A 9 -64.68 -26.36 -17.45
CA PHE A 9 -63.97 -26.35 -16.17
C PHE A 9 -62.56 -26.90 -16.40
N PRO A 10 -61.55 -26.02 -16.55
CA PRO A 10 -60.34 -26.25 -15.76
C PRO A 10 -59.64 -24.95 -15.33
N LEU A 11 -60.35 -23.81 -15.16
CA LEU A 11 -59.69 -22.56 -14.76
C LEU A 11 -59.85 -22.22 -13.27
N LEU A 12 -60.79 -22.86 -12.55
CA LEU A 12 -61.05 -22.53 -11.14
C LEU A 12 -60.25 -23.37 -10.12
N LEU A 13 -59.63 -24.48 -10.54
CA LEU A 13 -58.91 -25.37 -9.62
C LEU A 13 -57.45 -24.97 -9.37
N LEU A 14 -56.89 -24.05 -10.18
CA LEU A 14 -55.52 -23.54 -10.02
C LEU A 14 -55.40 -22.40 -8.99
N LEU A 15 -56.52 -21.83 -8.53
CA LEU A 15 -56.55 -20.76 -7.53
C LEU A 15 -56.62 -21.25 -6.07
N LEU A 16 -56.62 -22.58 -5.86
CA LEU A 16 -56.68 -23.21 -4.54
C LEU A 16 -55.35 -23.85 -4.11
N LEU A 17 -54.26 -23.70 -4.88
CA LEU A 17 -52.95 -24.13 -4.40
C LEU A 17 -52.45 -23.12 -3.34
N PRO A 18 -52.18 -23.56 -2.10
CA PRO A 18 -51.56 -22.69 -1.10
C PRO A 18 -50.20 -22.20 -1.62
N PRO A 19 -49.82 -20.94 -1.33
CA PRO A 19 -48.49 -20.44 -1.68
C PRO A 19 -47.43 -21.40 -1.07
N PRO A 20 -46.32 -21.66 -1.78
CA PRO A 20 -45.27 -22.51 -1.25
C PRO A 20 -44.84 -21.90 0.09
N GLN A 21 -45.05 -22.68 1.15
CA GLN A 21 -44.67 -22.27 2.49
C GLN A 21 -43.16 -22.08 2.47
N VAL A 22 -42.72 -20.83 2.60
CA VAL A 22 -41.31 -20.51 2.84
C VAL A 22 -41.02 -21.07 4.22
N LEU A 23 -40.52 -22.30 4.26
CA LEU A 23 -40.00 -22.91 5.46
C LEU A 23 -38.94 -21.95 6.02
N PRO A 24 -39.03 -21.55 7.30
CA PRO A 24 -37.94 -20.83 7.93
C PRO A 24 -36.68 -21.69 7.81
N ALA A 25 -35.62 -21.09 7.27
CA ALA A 25 -34.34 -21.75 7.12
C ALA A 25 -33.93 -22.38 8.45
N ASP A 26 -33.61 -23.67 8.39
CA ASP A 26 -33.09 -24.43 9.52
C ASP A 26 -31.89 -23.67 10.12
N PRO A 27 -31.85 -23.35 11.42
CA PRO A 27 -30.73 -22.63 12.04
C PRO A 27 -29.38 -23.38 11.99
N ARG A 28 -29.36 -24.57 11.39
CA ARG A 28 -28.23 -25.51 11.35
C ARG A 28 -27.49 -25.54 10.01
N THR A 29 -27.94 -24.82 8.98
CA THR A 29 -27.11 -24.60 7.80
C THR A 29 -26.16 -23.44 8.07
N PRO A 30 -24.82 -23.65 8.05
CA PRO A 30 -23.89 -22.54 8.17
C PRO A 30 -24.20 -21.56 7.04
N ALA A 31 -24.41 -20.29 7.41
CA ALA A 31 -24.64 -19.23 6.44
C ALA A 31 -23.56 -19.33 5.34
N PRO A 32 -23.95 -19.24 4.07
CA PRO A 32 -23.04 -19.46 2.96
C PRO A 32 -21.87 -18.49 3.05
N VAL A 33 -20.67 -19.04 3.20
CA VAL A 33 -19.43 -18.27 3.30
C VAL A 33 -19.17 -17.60 1.96
N ASN A 34 -18.74 -16.35 1.99
CA ASN A 34 -18.40 -15.63 0.77
C ASN A 34 -17.35 -16.40 -0.04
N PRO A 35 -17.66 -16.80 -1.29
CA PRO A 35 -16.77 -17.63 -2.08
C PRO A 35 -15.44 -16.94 -2.43
N CYS A 36 -15.39 -15.61 -2.44
CA CYS A 36 -14.14 -14.88 -2.68
C CYS A 36 -13.15 -14.95 -1.50
N CYS A 37 -13.59 -15.41 -0.31
CA CYS A 37 -12.68 -15.64 0.83
C CYS A 37 -11.65 -16.75 0.58
N TYR A 38 -11.90 -17.62 -0.41
CA TYR A 38 -10.97 -18.68 -0.82
C TYR A 38 -9.89 -18.20 -1.79
N TYR A 39 -9.97 -16.94 -2.25
CA TYR A 39 -9.14 -16.39 -3.33
C TYR A 39 -9.07 -17.32 -4.55
N PRO A 40 -10.23 -17.70 -5.15
CA PRO A 40 -10.27 -18.75 -6.16
C PRO A 40 -9.61 -18.33 -7.47
N CYS A 41 -9.76 -17.06 -7.87
CA CYS A 41 -9.27 -16.53 -9.14
C CYS A 41 -7.75 -16.35 -9.12
N GLN A 42 -7.05 -17.08 -10.00
CA GLN A 42 -5.59 -17.04 -10.12
C GLN A 42 -5.13 -16.03 -11.18
N HIS A 43 -3.82 -15.77 -11.25
CA HIS A 43 -3.17 -14.99 -12.31
C HIS A 43 -3.80 -13.61 -12.58
N GLN A 44 -4.17 -12.88 -11.52
CA GLN A 44 -4.83 -11.56 -11.57
C GLN A 44 -6.29 -11.58 -12.06
N GLY A 45 -6.93 -12.76 -12.12
CA GLY A 45 -8.37 -12.84 -12.33
C GLY A 45 -9.16 -12.16 -11.21
N ILE A 46 -10.27 -11.51 -11.56
CA ILE A 46 -11.07 -10.73 -10.60
C ILE A 46 -12.23 -11.58 -10.11
N CYS A 47 -12.35 -11.77 -8.80
CA CYS A 47 -13.46 -12.49 -8.18
C CYS A 47 -14.69 -11.59 -8.08
N VAL A 48 -15.76 -11.96 -8.77
CA VAL A 48 -17.06 -11.29 -8.69
C VAL A 48 -18.05 -12.25 -8.07
N ARG A 49 -18.74 -11.79 -7.01
CA ARG A 49 -19.79 -12.55 -6.34
C ARG A 49 -21.08 -12.48 -7.17
N PHE A 50 -21.72 -13.63 -7.40
CA PHE A 50 -22.96 -13.75 -8.16
C PHE A 50 -24.03 -14.47 -7.35
N GLY A 51 -25.18 -13.83 -7.15
CA GLY A 51 -26.25 -14.36 -6.30
C GLY A 51 -25.80 -14.49 -4.84
N LEU A 52 -26.41 -15.45 -4.12
CA LEU A 52 -26.13 -15.64 -2.69
C LEU A 52 -24.76 -16.32 -2.46
N ASP A 53 -24.48 -17.40 -3.21
CA ASP A 53 -23.43 -18.37 -2.85
C ASP A 53 -22.44 -18.66 -4.00
N ARG A 54 -22.61 -18.04 -5.17
CA ARG A 54 -21.78 -18.32 -6.35
C ARG A 54 -20.78 -17.20 -6.59
N TYR A 55 -19.73 -17.54 -7.33
CA TYR A 55 -18.75 -16.58 -7.83
C TYR A 55 -18.43 -16.87 -9.28
N GLN A 56 -17.85 -15.88 -9.94
CA GLN A 56 -17.24 -16.03 -11.25
C GLN A 56 -15.93 -15.25 -11.26
N CYS A 57 -14.94 -15.80 -11.95
CA CYS A 57 -13.68 -15.11 -12.19
C CYS A 57 -13.73 -14.43 -13.55
N ASP A 58 -13.47 -13.12 -13.58
CA ASP A 58 -13.16 -12.43 -14.82
C ASP A 58 -11.68 -12.66 -15.16
N CYS A 59 -11.42 -13.46 -16.19
CA CYS A 59 -10.08 -13.80 -16.68
C CYS A 59 -9.63 -12.92 -17.85
N THR A 60 -10.33 -11.82 -18.14
CA THR A 60 -10.05 -10.96 -19.30
C THR A 60 -8.59 -10.48 -19.31
N ARG A 61 -7.88 -10.75 -20.42
CA ARG A 61 -6.46 -10.38 -20.65
C ARG A 61 -5.47 -10.88 -19.59
N THR A 62 -5.84 -11.90 -18.81
CA THR A 62 -4.89 -12.61 -17.94
C THR A 62 -3.97 -13.56 -18.73
N GLY A 63 -4.39 -13.97 -19.94
CA GLY A 63 -3.75 -15.02 -20.74
C GLY A 63 -4.10 -16.44 -20.27
N TYR A 64 -5.11 -16.55 -19.40
CA TYR A 64 -5.65 -17.80 -18.88
C TYR A 64 -7.17 -17.86 -19.06
N SER A 65 -7.70 -19.08 -19.03
CA SER A 65 -9.11 -19.41 -19.15
C SER A 65 -9.55 -20.42 -18.07
N GLY A 66 -10.82 -20.80 -18.10
CA GLY A 66 -11.46 -21.70 -17.14
C GLY A 66 -12.07 -20.97 -15.93
N PRO A 67 -12.74 -21.70 -15.02
CA PRO A 67 -13.53 -21.11 -13.94
C PRO A 67 -12.70 -20.30 -12.93
N ASN A 68 -11.40 -20.63 -12.77
CA ASN A 68 -10.48 -20.01 -11.82
C ASN A 68 -9.28 -19.32 -12.49
N CYS A 69 -9.31 -19.11 -13.80
CA CYS A 69 -8.20 -18.55 -14.58
C CYS A 69 -6.88 -19.36 -14.44
N THR A 70 -6.96 -20.68 -14.59
CA THR A 70 -5.82 -21.60 -14.40
C THR A 70 -5.37 -22.30 -15.68
N ILE A 71 -6.17 -22.28 -16.75
CA ILE A 71 -5.86 -22.96 -18.00
C ILE A 71 -5.12 -21.97 -18.92
N PRO A 72 -3.81 -22.11 -19.15
CA PRO A 72 -3.05 -21.14 -19.93
C PRO A 72 -3.37 -21.24 -21.42
N GLU A 73 -3.35 -20.10 -22.10
CA GLU A 73 -3.26 -20.05 -23.56
C GLU A 73 -1.87 -20.51 -24.04
N LEU A 74 -1.76 -20.89 -25.32
CA LEU A 74 -0.51 -21.41 -25.89
C LEU A 74 0.69 -20.48 -25.66
N TRP A 75 0.54 -19.18 -25.95
CA TRP A 75 1.60 -18.18 -25.77
C TRP A 75 1.94 -17.93 -24.31
N THR A 76 0.93 -17.92 -23.43
CA THR A 76 1.13 -17.78 -21.99
C THR A 76 1.91 -18.95 -21.42
N TRP A 77 1.53 -20.18 -21.81
CA TRP A 77 2.23 -21.39 -21.46
C TRP A 77 3.70 -21.33 -21.91
N LEU A 78 3.95 -21.02 -23.19
CA LEU A 78 5.31 -20.94 -23.73
C LEU A 78 6.15 -19.90 -22.98
N ARG A 79 5.61 -18.69 -22.77
CA ARG A 79 6.29 -17.61 -22.04
C ARG A 79 6.64 -18.03 -20.62
N ASN A 80 5.72 -18.69 -19.91
CA ASN A 80 5.96 -19.13 -18.54
C ASN A 80 6.97 -20.29 -18.48
N SER A 81 6.94 -21.21 -19.43
CA SER A 81 7.90 -22.32 -19.53
C SER A 81 9.33 -21.82 -19.81
N LEU A 82 9.48 -20.77 -20.61
CA LEU A 82 10.79 -20.16 -20.92
C LEU A 82 11.24 -19.12 -19.89
N ARG A 83 10.34 -18.67 -18.99
CA ARG A 83 10.67 -17.61 -18.02
C ARG A 83 11.62 -18.17 -16.95
N PRO A 84 12.86 -17.66 -16.85
CA PRO A 84 13.77 -18.08 -15.79
C PRO A 84 13.25 -17.67 -14.40
N SER A 85 13.70 -18.38 -13.38
CA SER A 85 13.35 -18.06 -12.00
C SER A 85 13.92 -16.69 -11.58
N PRO A 86 13.25 -15.94 -10.68
CA PRO A 86 13.78 -14.68 -10.17
C PRO A 86 15.17 -14.81 -9.55
N SER A 87 15.45 -15.93 -8.88
CA SER A 87 16.76 -16.22 -8.28
C SER A 87 17.84 -16.42 -9.33
N PHE A 88 17.55 -17.12 -10.42
CA PHE A 88 18.48 -17.29 -11.54
C PHE A 88 18.75 -15.96 -12.26
N LEU A 89 17.72 -15.15 -12.48
CA LEU A 89 17.90 -13.81 -13.03
C LEU A 89 18.76 -12.92 -12.12
N HIS A 90 18.54 -12.98 -10.81
CA HIS A 90 19.39 -12.26 -9.86
C HIS A 90 20.84 -12.73 -9.94
N PHE A 91 21.07 -14.05 -9.95
CA PHE A 91 22.39 -14.62 -10.13
C PHE A 91 23.07 -14.09 -11.41
N LEU A 92 22.37 -14.10 -12.54
CA LEU A 92 22.89 -13.58 -13.80
C LEU A 92 23.27 -12.09 -13.70
N LEU A 93 22.44 -11.28 -13.04
CA LEU A 93 22.67 -9.83 -12.87
C LEU A 93 23.80 -9.48 -11.90
N THR A 94 24.16 -10.38 -10.98
CA THR A 94 25.21 -10.13 -9.97
C THR A 94 26.53 -10.86 -10.25
N HIS A 95 26.59 -11.74 -11.25
CA HIS A 95 27.79 -12.51 -11.60
C HIS A 95 28.35 -12.12 -12.97
N GLY A 96 29.65 -12.34 -13.20
CA GLY A 96 30.28 -12.12 -14.50
C GLY A 96 30.50 -10.64 -14.85
N ARG A 97 31.21 -9.90 -13.99
CA ARG A 97 31.43 -8.45 -14.15
C ARG A 97 31.98 -8.06 -15.53
N TRP A 98 32.97 -8.80 -16.06
CA TRP A 98 33.56 -8.54 -17.37
C TRP A 98 32.52 -8.56 -18.51
N PHE A 99 31.54 -9.46 -18.43
CA PHE A 99 30.48 -9.61 -19.41
C PHE A 99 29.52 -8.41 -19.33
N TRP A 100 29.18 -7.98 -18.11
CA TRP A 100 28.36 -6.78 -17.91
C TRP A 100 29.08 -5.49 -18.32
N GLU A 101 30.40 -5.40 -18.15
CA GLU A 101 31.18 -4.25 -18.63
C GLU A 101 31.10 -4.13 -20.17
N LEU A 102 31.18 -5.25 -20.89
CA LEU A 102 30.95 -5.29 -22.34
C LEU A 102 29.53 -4.84 -22.71
N ILE A 103 28.51 -5.39 -22.02
CA ILE A 103 27.10 -5.02 -22.27
C ILE A 103 26.88 -3.53 -22.00
N ASN A 104 27.38 -3.02 -20.88
CA ASN A 104 27.17 -1.64 -20.42
C ASN A 104 27.79 -0.59 -21.34
N ALA A 105 28.83 -0.97 -22.11
CA ALA A 105 29.46 -0.12 -23.13
C ALA A 105 28.71 -0.13 -24.48
N SER A 106 27.67 -0.96 -24.63
CA SER A 106 26.94 -1.15 -25.89
C SER A 106 25.48 -0.70 -25.80
N PHE A 107 24.78 -0.67 -26.94
CA PHE A 107 23.33 -0.41 -27.02
C PHE A 107 22.47 -1.47 -26.31
N ILE A 108 23.05 -2.66 -26.04
CA ILE A 108 22.36 -3.77 -25.35
C ILE A 108 21.94 -3.32 -23.95
N ARG A 109 22.72 -2.46 -23.29
CA ARG A 109 22.35 -1.85 -22.00
C ARG A 109 20.97 -1.19 -22.06
N ASP A 110 20.75 -0.35 -23.05
CA ASP A 110 19.51 0.44 -23.16
C ASP A 110 18.33 -0.46 -23.60
N MET A 111 18.60 -1.47 -24.44
CA MET A 111 17.62 -2.51 -24.79
C MET A 111 17.18 -3.30 -23.54
N LEU A 112 18.13 -3.78 -22.73
CA LEU A 112 17.84 -4.51 -21.50
C LEU A 112 17.14 -3.62 -20.48
N MET A 113 17.55 -2.36 -20.36
CA MET A 113 16.91 -1.42 -19.45
C MET A 113 15.44 -1.17 -19.86
N ARG A 114 15.16 -1.00 -21.16
CA ARG A 114 13.79 -0.90 -21.68
C ARG A 114 12.96 -2.15 -21.37
N LEU A 115 13.56 -3.33 -21.51
CA LEU A 115 12.92 -4.59 -21.14
C LEU A 115 12.60 -4.65 -19.65
N VAL A 116 13.53 -4.23 -18.77
CA VAL A 116 13.31 -4.18 -17.32
C VAL A 116 12.18 -3.22 -16.98
N LEU A 117 12.19 -2.01 -17.55
CA LEU A 117 11.15 -1.00 -17.29
C LEU A 117 9.77 -1.54 -17.67
N THR A 118 9.61 -2.04 -18.91
CA THR A 118 8.34 -2.56 -19.40
C THR A 118 7.86 -3.79 -18.62
N ALA A 119 8.76 -4.74 -18.31
CA ALA A 119 8.39 -5.95 -17.57
C ALA A 119 7.95 -5.65 -16.12
N ARG A 120 8.49 -4.59 -15.50
CA ARG A 120 8.14 -4.18 -14.13
C ARG A 120 6.91 -3.28 -14.09
N SER A 121 6.78 -2.33 -15.02
CA SER A 121 5.63 -1.40 -15.07
C SER A 121 4.32 -2.13 -15.33
N ASN A 122 4.33 -3.16 -16.18
CA ASN A 122 3.13 -3.92 -16.53
C ASN A 122 2.52 -4.72 -15.37
N LEU A 123 3.20 -4.82 -14.23
CA LEU A 123 2.65 -5.44 -13.00
C LEU A 123 1.81 -4.47 -12.17
N ILE A 124 1.90 -3.16 -12.43
CA ILE A 124 1.18 -2.13 -11.70
C ILE A 124 -0.02 -1.70 -12.55
N PRO A 125 -1.27 -1.82 -12.04
CA PRO A 125 -2.43 -1.38 -12.77
C PRO A 125 -2.41 0.14 -12.93
N SER A 126 -2.58 0.59 -14.17
CA SER A 126 -2.74 2.00 -14.52
C SER A 126 -3.86 2.09 -15.56
N PRO A 127 -5.01 2.75 -15.28
CA PRO A 127 -5.34 3.56 -14.09
C PRO A 127 -5.43 2.77 -12.76
N PRO A 128 -5.40 3.45 -11.59
CA PRO A 128 -5.53 2.81 -10.28
C PRO A 128 -6.88 2.11 -10.13
N THR A 129 -6.91 1.00 -9.39
CA THR A 129 -8.09 0.11 -9.29
C THR A 129 -8.83 0.28 -7.97
N TYR A 130 -8.27 -0.26 -6.88
CA TYR A 130 -8.95 -0.37 -5.59
C TYR A 130 -8.41 0.65 -4.59
N ASN A 131 -9.15 0.89 -3.53
CA ASN A 131 -8.70 1.66 -2.36
C ASN A 131 -9.21 1.01 -1.07
N ILE A 132 -9.13 1.71 0.07
CA ILE A 132 -9.59 1.13 1.36
C ILE A 132 -11.12 0.99 1.45
N ALA A 133 -11.88 1.79 0.71
CA ALA A 133 -13.34 1.82 0.74
C ALA A 133 -13.99 0.93 -0.35
N HIS A 134 -13.31 0.78 -1.49
CA HIS A 134 -13.83 0.08 -2.67
C HIS A 134 -12.88 -1.02 -3.11
N ASP A 135 -13.36 -2.26 -3.01
CA ASP A 135 -12.71 -3.48 -3.49
C ASP A 135 -13.09 -3.83 -4.95
N TYR A 136 -13.69 -2.87 -5.65
CA TYR A 136 -14.08 -2.94 -7.06
C TYR A 136 -13.74 -1.61 -7.75
N ILE A 137 -13.61 -1.64 -9.08
CA ILE A 137 -13.33 -0.42 -9.85
C ILE A 137 -14.54 0.51 -9.74
N SER A 138 -14.28 1.75 -9.32
CA SER A 138 -15.30 2.78 -9.17
C SER A 138 -14.74 4.14 -9.58
N TRP A 139 -15.64 5.05 -9.96
CA TRP A 139 -15.24 6.42 -10.33
C TRP A 139 -14.64 7.18 -9.15
N GLU A 140 -15.12 6.93 -7.93
CA GLU A 140 -14.56 7.51 -6.70
C GLU A 140 -13.11 7.06 -6.46
N SER A 141 -12.83 5.76 -6.63
CA SER A 141 -11.46 5.22 -6.50
C SER A 141 -10.49 5.83 -7.53
N PHE A 142 -10.99 6.13 -8.74
CA PHE A 142 -10.21 6.76 -9.80
C PHE A 142 -9.98 8.26 -9.57
N SER A 143 -11.03 9.01 -9.19
CA SER A 143 -11.00 10.47 -9.16
C SER A 143 -10.50 11.05 -7.83
N ASN A 144 -10.77 10.38 -6.70
CA ASN A 144 -10.36 10.88 -5.39
C ASN A 144 -8.92 10.48 -5.05
N VAL A 145 -8.00 11.37 -5.40
CA VAL A 145 -6.56 11.24 -5.13
C VAL A 145 -6.18 11.38 -3.66
N SER A 146 -7.13 11.57 -2.73
CA SER A 146 -6.81 11.49 -1.31
C SER A 146 -6.57 10.06 -0.85
N TYR A 147 -7.04 9.06 -1.61
CA TYR A 147 -6.85 7.64 -1.29
C TYR A 147 -5.50 7.11 -1.76
N TYR A 148 -4.94 6.20 -0.98
CA TYR A 148 -3.95 5.25 -1.49
C TYR A 148 -4.65 4.16 -2.30
N THR A 149 -4.08 3.85 -3.47
CA THR A 149 -4.53 2.70 -4.26
C THR A 149 -4.00 1.39 -3.70
N ARG A 150 -4.66 0.28 -4.05
CA ARG A 150 -4.27 -1.07 -3.70
C ARG A 150 -4.28 -1.95 -4.95
N VAL A 151 -3.25 -2.77 -5.08
CA VAL A 151 -3.15 -3.75 -6.19
C VAL A 151 -4.11 -4.93 -5.97
N LEU A 152 -4.29 -5.34 -4.72
CA LEU A 152 -5.21 -6.40 -4.32
C LEU A 152 -6.34 -5.84 -3.45
N PRO A 153 -7.57 -6.37 -3.57
CA PRO A 153 -8.70 -5.99 -2.73
C PRO A 153 -8.46 -6.40 -1.26
N SER A 154 -9.32 -5.90 -0.38
CA SER A 154 -9.37 -6.31 1.02
C SER A 154 -9.79 -7.76 1.19
N VAL A 155 -9.43 -8.34 2.33
CA VAL A 155 -10.06 -9.57 2.77
C VAL A 155 -11.52 -9.22 3.06
N PRO A 156 -12.51 -9.89 2.42
CA PRO A 156 -13.91 -9.58 2.68
C PRO A 156 -14.23 -9.68 4.18
N GLN A 157 -15.05 -8.74 4.67
CA GLN A 157 -15.36 -8.64 6.10
C GLN A 157 -16.19 -9.83 6.61
N ASP A 158 -16.86 -10.55 5.70
CA ASP A 158 -17.68 -11.73 5.97
C ASP A 158 -16.89 -13.06 5.88
N CYS A 159 -15.56 -13.00 5.90
CA CYS A 159 -14.72 -14.19 5.93
C CYS A 159 -14.58 -14.83 7.33
N PRO A 160 -14.40 -16.17 7.41
CA PRO A 160 -14.33 -16.88 8.69
C PRO A 160 -13.03 -16.61 9.47
N THR A 161 -11.94 -16.24 8.80
CA THR A 161 -10.69 -15.83 9.44
C THR A 161 -10.26 -14.44 8.94
N PRO A 162 -9.44 -13.70 9.70
CA PRO A 162 -8.91 -12.40 9.27
C PRO A 162 -8.06 -12.42 7.99
N MET A 163 -7.74 -13.60 7.48
CA MET A 163 -6.92 -13.81 6.27
C MET A 163 -7.68 -14.60 5.19
N GLY A 164 -9.01 -14.68 5.28
CA GLY A 164 -9.86 -15.44 4.37
C GLY A 164 -10.37 -16.71 5.05
N THR A 165 -9.87 -17.88 4.62
CA THR A 165 -10.33 -19.19 5.14
C THR A 165 -9.28 -19.97 5.90
N LYS A 166 -8.01 -19.55 5.83
CA LYS A 166 -6.88 -20.22 6.49
C LYS A 166 -6.43 -19.46 7.74
N GLY A 167 -5.80 -20.18 8.66
CA GLY A 167 -5.24 -19.62 9.88
C GLY A 167 -6.20 -19.64 11.07
N LYS A 168 -5.76 -19.03 12.17
CA LYS A 168 -6.55 -18.92 13.42
C LYS A 168 -7.56 -17.78 13.29
N LYS A 169 -8.63 -17.83 14.10
CA LYS A 169 -9.67 -16.78 14.16
C LYS A 169 -9.12 -15.42 14.62
N GLN A 170 -8.07 -15.43 15.44
CA GLN A 170 -7.40 -14.22 15.89
C GLN A 170 -5.97 -14.20 15.36
N LEU A 171 -5.56 -13.05 14.82
CA LEU A 171 -4.17 -12.84 14.45
C LEU A 171 -3.28 -12.80 15.70
N PRO A 172 -2.00 -13.21 15.60
CA PRO A 172 -1.07 -13.02 16.70
C PRO A 172 -0.95 -11.54 17.09
N ASP A 173 -0.72 -11.28 18.37
CA ASP A 173 -0.50 -9.93 18.86
C ASP A 173 0.70 -9.26 18.15
N ALA A 174 0.49 -8.04 17.67
CA ALA A 174 1.49 -7.28 16.94
C ALA A 174 2.70 -6.94 17.81
N GLN A 175 2.51 -6.67 19.10
CA GLN A 175 3.62 -6.38 20.01
C GLN A 175 4.48 -7.63 20.25
N LEU A 176 3.85 -8.80 20.42
CA LEU A 176 4.55 -10.07 20.54
C LEU A 176 5.38 -10.38 19.28
N LEU A 177 4.82 -10.22 18.09
CA LEU A 177 5.56 -10.40 16.82
C LEU A 177 6.75 -9.44 16.73
N GLY A 178 6.52 -8.16 17.04
CA GLY A 178 7.57 -7.13 17.06
C GLY A 178 8.71 -7.49 18.01
N ARG A 179 8.39 -7.86 19.26
CA ARG A 179 9.40 -8.23 20.27
C ARG A 179 10.13 -9.53 19.97
N ARG A 180 9.43 -10.53 19.41
CA ARG A 180 10.00 -11.86 19.21
C ARG A 180 10.86 -11.95 17.95
N PHE A 181 10.43 -11.34 16.85
CA PHE A 181 11.04 -11.53 15.54
C PHE A 181 11.69 -10.28 14.94
N LEU A 182 11.22 -9.08 15.27
CA LEU A 182 11.69 -7.84 14.63
C LEU A 182 12.63 -7.01 15.50
N LEU A 183 12.58 -7.17 16.83
CA LEU A 183 13.43 -6.43 17.75
C LEU A 183 14.89 -6.84 17.57
N ARG A 184 15.70 -5.88 17.13
CA ARG A 184 17.14 -6.03 16.94
C ARG A 184 17.81 -6.38 18.28
N ARG A 185 18.49 -7.53 18.33
CA ARG A 185 19.30 -7.95 19.50
C ARG A 185 20.76 -7.55 19.36
N LYS A 186 21.31 -7.75 18.16
CA LYS A 186 22.65 -7.32 17.76
C LYS A 186 22.52 -6.55 16.46
N PHE A 187 23.38 -5.57 16.27
CA PHE A 187 23.44 -4.87 14.99
C PHE A 187 23.90 -5.84 13.91
N ILE A 188 23.12 -5.94 12.84
CA ILE A 188 23.46 -6.70 11.64
C ILE A 188 23.68 -5.64 10.55
N PRO A 189 24.93 -5.34 10.17
CA PRO A 189 25.20 -4.43 9.07
C PRO A 189 24.68 -5.01 7.76
N ASP A 190 24.33 -4.14 6.83
CA ASP A 190 23.96 -4.56 5.47
C ASP A 190 25.21 -5.10 4.74
N PRO A 191 25.20 -6.35 4.24
CA PRO A 191 26.33 -6.92 3.51
C PRO A 191 26.64 -6.19 2.19
N GLN A 192 25.70 -5.40 1.65
CA GLN A 192 25.95 -4.60 0.45
C GLN A 192 26.69 -3.29 0.73
N GLY A 193 26.96 -2.97 2.01
CA GLY A 193 27.70 -1.77 2.41
C GLY A 193 26.89 -0.48 2.43
N SER A 194 25.56 -0.56 2.54
CA SER A 194 24.71 0.65 2.65
C SER A 194 25.09 1.49 3.88
N ASN A 195 25.24 2.80 3.67
CA ASN A 195 25.61 3.76 4.71
C ASN A 195 24.42 4.62 5.18
N LEU A 196 24.66 5.49 6.17
CA LEU A 196 23.62 6.38 6.69
C LEU A 196 23.16 7.44 5.69
N MET A 197 24.02 7.87 4.77
CA MET A 197 23.63 8.81 3.71
C MET A 197 22.52 8.19 2.85
N PHE A 198 22.65 6.92 2.48
CA PHE A 198 21.60 6.18 1.77
C PHE A 198 20.30 6.08 2.59
N ALA A 199 20.42 5.77 3.89
CA ALA A 199 19.24 5.67 4.77
C ALA A 199 18.48 7.01 4.88
N PHE A 200 19.19 8.12 5.07
CA PHE A 200 18.58 9.45 5.14
C PHE A 200 18.03 9.91 3.80
N PHE A 201 18.72 9.59 2.70
CA PHE A 201 18.20 9.86 1.37
C PHE A 201 16.89 9.11 1.13
N ALA A 202 16.84 7.81 1.44
CA ALA A 202 15.64 7.01 1.32
C ALA A 202 14.49 7.59 2.17
N GLN A 203 14.77 8.01 3.42
CA GLN A 203 13.78 8.67 4.25
C GLN A 203 13.28 9.98 3.60
N HIS A 204 14.19 10.90 3.27
CA HIS A 204 13.84 12.20 2.68
C HIS A 204 13.04 12.05 1.38
N PHE A 205 13.52 11.20 0.47
CA PHE A 205 12.91 10.97 -0.84
C PHE A 205 11.52 10.33 -0.73
N THR A 206 11.34 9.33 0.14
CA THR A 206 10.06 8.61 0.24
C THR A 206 8.98 9.41 0.97
N HIS A 207 9.36 10.30 1.89
CA HIS A 207 8.41 11.14 2.64
C HIS A 207 7.76 12.25 1.78
N GLN A 208 8.13 12.38 0.51
CA GLN A 208 7.42 13.24 -0.43
C GLN A 208 6.07 12.66 -0.86
N PHE A 209 5.98 11.33 -1.02
CA PHE A 209 4.75 10.64 -1.45
C PHE A 209 4.12 9.76 -0.35
N PHE A 210 4.86 9.40 0.70
CA PHE A 210 4.29 8.74 1.88
C PHE A 210 3.98 9.75 2.99
N LYS A 211 2.76 10.31 2.95
CA LYS A 211 2.26 11.28 3.93
C LYS A 211 0.85 10.90 4.40
N THR A 212 0.75 9.82 5.17
CA THR A 212 -0.54 9.34 5.70
C THR A 212 -1.28 10.42 6.48
N SER A 213 -2.57 10.63 6.18
CA SER A 213 -3.37 11.63 6.87
C SER A 213 -3.84 11.12 8.23
N GLY A 214 -3.20 11.58 9.31
CA GLY A 214 -3.63 11.24 10.67
C GLY A 214 -5.08 11.66 11.02
N LYS A 215 -5.64 12.66 10.32
CA LYS A 215 -7.02 13.11 10.53
C LYS A 215 -8.05 12.21 9.86
N MET A 216 -7.74 11.67 8.68
CA MET A 216 -8.64 10.81 7.91
C MET A 216 -8.43 9.32 8.21
N GLY A 217 -7.27 8.96 8.74
CA GLY A 217 -6.92 7.59 9.11
C GLY A 217 -6.10 6.87 8.03
N PRO A 218 -5.85 5.56 8.25
CA PRO A 218 -5.10 4.72 7.30
C PRO A 218 -5.78 4.66 5.93
N GLY A 219 -4.99 4.58 4.87
CA GLY A 219 -5.49 4.54 3.49
C GLY A 219 -5.68 5.90 2.83
N PHE A 220 -5.44 7.00 3.55
CA PHE A 220 -5.48 8.35 3.00
C PHE A 220 -4.11 9.02 3.02
N THR A 221 -3.82 9.82 1.99
CA THR A 221 -2.59 10.60 1.83
C THR A 221 -2.87 12.11 1.87
N LYS A 222 -1.87 12.89 2.30
CA LYS A 222 -1.80 14.34 2.07
C LYS A 222 -0.96 14.70 0.84
N ALA A 223 -0.16 13.77 0.34
CA ALA A 223 0.66 13.96 -0.86
C ALA A 223 -0.15 13.65 -2.11
N LEU A 224 -0.94 14.62 -2.56
CA LEU A 224 -1.88 14.45 -3.69
C LEU A 224 -1.18 14.30 -5.05
N GLY A 225 0.12 14.60 -5.14
CA GLY A 225 0.92 14.39 -6.35
C GLY A 225 1.26 12.92 -6.64
N HIS A 226 1.11 12.00 -5.66
CA HIS A 226 1.32 10.54 -5.80
C HIS A 226 2.64 10.13 -6.46
N GLY A 227 3.70 10.91 -6.30
CA GLY A 227 4.96 10.64 -6.97
C GLY A 227 6.08 11.60 -6.61
N VAL A 228 6.99 11.79 -7.56
CA VAL A 228 8.17 12.65 -7.40
C VAL A 228 7.82 14.07 -7.82
N ASP A 229 7.11 14.79 -6.96
CA ASP A 229 6.69 16.20 -7.15
C ASP A 229 7.57 17.20 -6.36
N LEU A 230 8.50 16.69 -5.56
CA LEU A 230 9.33 17.48 -4.64
C LEU A 230 8.51 18.28 -3.60
N GLY A 231 7.30 17.84 -3.23
CA GLY A 231 6.43 18.50 -2.26
C GLY A 231 6.99 18.53 -0.82
N HIS A 232 7.95 17.66 -0.51
CA HIS A 232 8.74 17.71 0.73
C HIS A 232 9.70 18.92 0.79
N ILE A 233 10.03 19.53 -0.35
CA ILE A 233 10.84 20.77 -0.45
C ILE A 233 9.92 21.97 -0.65
N TYR A 234 8.98 21.87 -1.59
CA TYR A 234 8.16 23.01 -2.04
C TYR A 234 6.82 23.15 -1.31
N GLY A 235 6.42 22.18 -0.49
CA GLY A 235 5.11 22.11 0.13
C GLY A 235 4.12 21.24 -0.65
N ASP A 236 3.14 20.68 0.05
CA ASP A 236 2.06 19.85 -0.52
C ASP A 236 0.82 20.66 -0.94
N ASN A 237 0.88 21.98 -0.79
CA ASN A 237 -0.17 22.91 -1.18
C ASN A 237 0.44 24.26 -1.56
N LEU A 238 -0.31 25.03 -2.35
CA LEU A 238 0.15 26.30 -2.93
C LEU A 238 0.42 27.37 -1.87
N GLU A 239 -0.40 27.42 -0.82
CA GLU A 239 -0.25 28.35 0.32
C GLU A 239 1.13 28.19 0.96
N ARG A 240 1.50 26.95 1.32
CA ARG A 240 2.82 26.61 1.88
C ARG A 240 3.94 26.92 0.89
N GLN A 241 3.74 26.63 -0.39
CA GLN A 241 4.73 26.95 -1.42
C GLN A 241 5.00 28.46 -1.48
N TYR A 242 3.97 29.29 -1.40
CA TYR A 242 4.11 30.74 -1.40
C TYR A 242 4.80 31.26 -0.14
N GLN A 243 4.47 30.69 1.02
CA GLN A 243 5.15 31.01 2.28
C GLN A 243 6.66 30.71 2.22
N LEU A 244 7.08 29.65 1.52
CA LEU A 244 8.49 29.25 1.37
C LEU A 244 9.25 30.06 0.31
N ARG A 245 8.55 30.70 -0.64
CA ARG A 245 9.18 31.42 -1.76
C ARG A 245 9.65 32.81 -1.36
N LEU A 246 10.79 33.22 -1.92
CA LEU A 246 11.30 34.59 -1.80
C LEU A 246 10.59 35.57 -2.74
N PHE A 247 9.94 35.05 -3.79
CA PHE A 247 9.34 35.82 -4.90
C PHE A 247 10.33 36.73 -5.65
N LYS A 248 11.63 36.41 -5.57
CA LYS A 248 12.71 37.06 -6.31
C LYS A 248 13.58 36.01 -6.98
N ASP A 249 13.85 36.17 -8.27
CA ASP A 249 14.66 35.27 -9.11
C ASP A 249 14.24 33.79 -9.08
N GLY A 250 12.97 33.50 -8.77
CA GLY A 250 12.48 32.12 -8.60
C GLY A 250 13.04 31.37 -7.37
N LYS A 251 13.67 32.06 -6.41
CA LYS A 251 14.33 31.45 -5.25
C LYS A 251 13.37 31.15 -4.09
N LEU A 252 13.80 30.23 -3.22
CA LEU A 252 13.22 29.99 -1.89
C LEU A 252 13.84 30.94 -0.85
N LYS A 253 13.12 31.16 0.25
CA LYS A 253 13.63 31.88 1.41
C LYS A 253 14.79 31.10 2.05
N TYR A 254 15.81 31.83 2.51
CA TYR A 254 16.98 31.27 3.18
C TYR A 254 17.49 32.25 4.24
N GLN A 255 18.24 31.73 5.19
CA GLN A 255 18.96 32.51 6.20
C GLN A 255 20.46 32.21 6.10
N VAL A 256 21.29 33.19 6.46
CA VAL A 256 22.76 33.01 6.50
C VAL A 256 23.17 32.89 7.95
N VAL A 257 23.70 31.73 8.33
CA VAL A 257 24.20 31.43 9.69
C VAL A 257 25.64 30.95 9.55
N LEU A 258 26.57 31.61 10.25
CA LEU A 258 28.01 31.30 10.18
C LEU A 258 28.56 31.29 8.73
N GLY A 259 28.07 32.20 7.87
CA GLY A 259 28.46 32.27 6.46
C GLY A 259 27.84 31.20 5.54
N LEU A 260 27.08 30.24 6.09
CA LEU A 260 26.41 29.18 5.33
C LEU A 260 24.93 29.51 5.11
N ARG A 261 24.41 29.20 3.91
CA ARG A 261 22.98 29.33 3.59
C ARG A 261 22.21 28.13 4.14
N MET A 262 21.25 28.40 4.99
CA MET A 262 20.34 27.43 5.59
C MET A 262 18.90 27.75 5.17
N GLY A 263 18.06 26.71 5.10
CA GLY A 263 16.61 26.91 4.99
C GLY A 263 16.10 27.74 6.18
N GLN A 264 15.16 28.65 5.91
CA GLN A 264 14.52 29.41 6.97
C GLN A 264 13.43 28.54 7.60
N TRP A 265 13.68 28.06 8.82
CA TRP A 265 12.73 27.26 9.58
C TRP A 265 11.79 28.16 10.37
N GLU A 266 10.49 28.06 10.13
CA GLU A 266 9.50 28.51 11.11
C GLU A 266 9.55 27.54 12.29
N ARG A 267 9.75 28.07 13.51
CA ARG A 267 9.55 27.26 14.72
C ARG A 267 8.10 26.77 14.69
N PRO A 268 7.81 25.49 14.96
CA PRO A 268 6.43 25.06 15.11
C PRO A 268 5.74 25.95 16.16
N PRO A 269 4.48 26.36 15.96
CA PRO A 269 3.75 27.07 17.00
C PRO A 269 3.70 26.14 18.21
N VAL A 270 4.36 26.55 19.29
CA VAL A 270 4.36 25.84 20.56
C VAL A 270 2.99 26.09 21.20
N VAL A 271 1.98 25.35 20.76
CA VAL A 271 0.68 25.33 21.42
C VAL A 271 0.79 24.33 22.56
N PHE A 272 1.25 24.79 23.72
CA PHE A 272 0.99 24.07 24.96
C PHE A 272 -0.50 24.20 25.26
N PRO A 273 -1.29 23.11 25.31
CA PRO A 273 -2.63 23.20 25.85
C PRO A 273 -2.52 23.45 27.35
N GLY A 274 -2.73 24.70 27.74
CA GLY A 274 -2.87 25.06 29.15
C GLY A 274 -4.10 24.38 29.74
N ARG A 275 -3.92 23.63 30.83
CA ARG A 275 -4.98 23.40 31.81
C ARG A 275 -4.41 22.99 33.17
N GLY A 276 -4.73 23.80 34.18
CA GLY A 276 -4.87 23.37 35.58
C GLY A 276 -3.59 23.39 36.41
N GLY A 277 -3.52 24.33 37.36
CA GLY A 277 -2.48 24.30 38.39
C GLY A 277 -2.63 23.08 39.29
N GLU A 278 -1.51 22.40 39.54
CA GLU A 278 -1.32 21.53 40.70
C GLU A 278 0.18 21.44 40.98
N THR A 279 0.50 21.47 42.27
CA THR A 279 1.83 21.64 42.86
C THR A 279 2.83 20.54 42.48
N MET A 280 4.05 20.97 42.22
CA MET A 280 5.27 20.21 41.92
C MET A 280 5.52 19.05 42.90
N ASN A 281 5.73 17.84 42.37
CA ASN A 281 6.24 16.69 43.11
C ASN A 281 7.44 16.11 42.31
N PRO A 282 8.69 16.16 42.84
CA PRO A 282 9.87 15.84 42.06
C PRO A 282 10.12 14.33 42.07
N GLY A 283 9.60 13.59 41.09
CA GLY A 283 9.83 12.14 41.10
C GLY A 283 9.32 11.28 39.94
N ARG A 284 8.71 11.82 38.88
CA ARG A 284 8.28 10.99 37.74
C ARG A 284 8.72 11.59 36.41
N ARG A 285 9.72 10.95 35.80
CA ARG A 285 10.22 11.25 34.46
C ARG A 285 9.24 10.67 33.44
N CYS A 286 8.33 11.50 32.90
CA CYS A 286 7.58 11.14 31.70
C CYS A 286 8.55 11.11 30.51
N ARG A 287 8.52 10.02 29.73
CA ARG A 287 9.32 9.89 28.49
C ARG A 287 8.66 10.71 27.37
N PRO A 288 9.36 11.63 26.70
CA PRO A 288 8.89 12.22 25.45
C PRO A 288 9.02 11.18 24.33
N GLY A 289 7.89 10.88 23.68
CA GLY A 289 7.86 10.16 22.42
C GLY A 289 8.14 11.12 21.27
N ALA A 290 9.07 10.72 20.40
CA ALA A 290 9.23 11.14 19.01
C ALA A 290 9.01 12.63 18.69
N ASP A 291 9.99 13.47 18.99
CA ASP A 291 10.11 14.81 18.41
C ASP A 291 11.29 14.89 17.43
N MET A 292 11.06 15.63 16.34
CA MET A 292 11.95 15.87 15.20
C MET A 292 13.40 16.13 15.60
N ALA A 293 14.31 15.23 15.22
CA ALA A 293 15.74 15.50 15.23
C ALA A 293 16.06 16.45 14.06
N SER A 294 16.50 17.67 14.39
CA SER A 294 17.13 18.58 13.42
C SER A 294 18.61 18.24 13.34
N HIS A 295 19.14 18.08 12.12
CA HIS A 295 20.53 17.68 11.88
C HIS A 295 21.32 18.81 11.23
N VAL A 296 22.50 19.09 11.78
CA VAL A 296 23.47 20.04 11.24
C VAL A 296 24.77 19.29 10.95
N LEU A 297 25.25 19.39 9.72
CA LEU A 297 26.57 18.89 9.31
C LEU A 297 27.59 20.01 9.44
N LEU A 298 28.56 19.84 10.33
CA LEU A 298 29.71 20.73 10.50
C LEU A 298 30.99 19.89 10.45
N GLY A 299 31.86 20.16 9.48
CA GLY A 299 33.23 19.61 9.42
C GLY A 299 33.34 18.08 9.45
N GLY A 300 32.44 17.36 8.78
CA GLY A 300 32.46 15.88 8.75
C GLY A 300 31.90 15.19 10.00
N ARG A 301 31.34 15.95 10.96
CA ARG A 301 30.62 15.40 12.12
C ARG A 301 29.12 15.64 11.99
N LEU A 302 28.34 14.59 12.23
CA LEU A 302 26.89 14.70 12.40
C LEU A 302 26.62 15.13 13.83
N TRP A 303 26.00 16.29 13.99
CA TRP A 303 25.53 16.78 15.27
C TRP A 303 24.04 16.49 15.40
N VAL A 304 23.70 15.67 16.40
CA VAL A 304 22.31 15.36 16.74
C VAL A 304 21.95 16.16 17.98
N LEU A 305 20.89 16.96 17.86
CA LEU A 305 20.29 17.67 18.98
C LEU A 305 19.45 16.66 19.77
N ILE A 306 19.93 16.33 20.97
CA ILE A 306 19.19 15.49 21.93
C ILE A 306 18.59 16.48 22.93
N GLY A 307 17.33 16.27 23.33
CA GLY A 307 16.59 17.19 24.21
C GLY A 307 17.41 17.71 25.39
N ASP A 308 17.09 18.91 25.86
CA ASP A 308 17.83 19.75 26.81
C ASP A 308 19.09 20.44 26.27
N GLY A 309 19.08 20.81 24.98
CA GLY A 309 20.14 21.65 24.39
C GLY A 309 21.53 21.00 24.33
N GLN A 310 21.61 19.68 24.54
CA GLN A 310 22.85 18.91 24.44
C GLN A 310 23.04 18.39 23.01
N PHE A 311 24.24 18.61 22.49
CA PHE A 311 24.65 18.14 21.18
C PHE A 311 25.54 16.89 21.31
N GLN A 312 25.16 15.81 20.63
CA GLN A 312 25.98 14.60 20.53
C GLN A 312 26.58 14.50 19.13
N SER A 313 27.92 14.39 19.03
CA SER A 313 28.61 14.26 17.74
C SER A 313 28.95 12.80 17.44
N ALA A 314 28.66 12.34 16.22
CA ALA A 314 29.19 11.09 15.68
C ALA A 314 30.11 11.38 14.49
N TYR A 315 31.24 10.68 14.43
CA TYR A 315 32.13 10.69 13.26
C TYR A 315 31.47 9.92 12.12
N ILE A 316 31.40 10.54 10.94
CA ILE A 316 31.09 9.86 9.68
C ILE A 316 32.45 9.46 9.10
N HIS A 317 32.80 8.18 9.17
CA HIS A 317 33.86 7.60 8.34
C HIS A 317 33.28 7.25 6.96
#